data_AF-A0A934RRP3-F1
#
_entry.id   AF-A0A934RRP3-F1
#
_cell.length_a   1.000
_cell.length_b   1.000
_cell.length_c   1.000
_cell.angle_alpha   90.00
_cell.angle_beta   90.00
_cell.angle_gamma   90.00
#
_symmetry.space_group_name_H-M   'P 1'
#
loop_
_entity.id
_entity.type
_entity.pdbx_description
1 polymer ?
#
loop_
_entity_poly.entity_id
_entity_poly.type
_entity_poly.pdbx_seq_one_letter_code
_entity_poly.pdbx_strand_id
1 'polypeptide(L)'
;MNSSTNPSLDLSLLEKARHTNGKTIARCPACAAKGCDRKGEHLVIQPNGKFGCAKYSGDHEHRREIFRLVGIKSDTGDNFTTEQREEWKWQRRREEAAQRRRDELATEARNKAAAIREKYAWSPADAFYSSPQKIEMELDQDPRHFLRTLYRPHELIWTGETWQSGEEHGQGRFRTVADWQKTELSELGPMVSPATWQAGALSRAAGNVQSSPFTVLDFDELDGKTPETKAERDALVHHALAVTRWLVEVCEAKLAAIVHSGNKSLHVWIKTPDPAALDGLRDMAQAWGIDAGLIAAPEHPARLPGQYHLKSGNRSRTLWLAEPMHL
;
A
#
# COMPACT_ATOMS: atom_id res chain seq x y z
N MET A 1 -11.64 24.01 25.11
CA MET A 1 -12.48 24.69 24.11
C MET A 1 -13.49 23.68 23.57
N ASN A 2 -14.79 23.96 23.73
CA ASN A 2 -15.88 23.05 23.40
C ASN A 2 -15.89 22.71 21.90
N SER A 3 -15.58 21.46 21.55
CA SER A 3 -15.86 20.92 20.22
C SER A 3 -17.34 20.56 20.16
N SER A 4 -18.17 21.56 19.88
CA SER A 4 -19.57 21.37 19.54
C SER A 4 -19.61 20.73 18.15
N THR A 5 -19.85 19.42 18.07
CA THR A 5 -20.23 18.75 16.83
C THR A 5 -21.56 19.32 16.37
N ASN A 6 -21.53 20.40 15.60
CA ASN A 6 -22.75 20.94 14.99
C ASN A 6 -23.34 19.84 14.07
N PRO A 7 -24.63 19.51 14.21
CA PRO A 7 -25.29 18.55 13.33
C PRO A 7 -25.16 19.00 11.87
N SER A 8 -24.51 18.19 11.04
CA SER A 8 -24.32 18.45 9.61
C SER A 8 -25.45 17.83 8.79
N LEU A 9 -25.93 18.53 7.77
CA LEU A 9 -26.93 18.02 6.83
C LEU A 9 -26.26 17.43 5.59
N ASP A 10 -26.82 16.35 5.05
CA ASP A 10 -26.42 15.81 3.75
C ASP A 10 -27.03 16.69 2.65
N LEU A 11 -26.18 17.52 2.05
CA LEU A 11 -26.62 18.47 1.02
C LEU A 11 -27.10 17.78 -0.26
N SER A 12 -26.71 16.52 -0.50
CA SER A 12 -27.15 15.76 -1.68
C SER A 12 -28.64 15.38 -1.63
N LEU A 13 -29.22 15.33 -0.43
CA LEU A 13 -30.64 15.04 -0.21
C LEU A 13 -31.55 16.28 -0.31
N LEU A 14 -30.98 17.47 -0.51
CA LEU A 14 -31.71 18.72 -0.53
C LEU A 14 -32.22 19.08 -1.93
N GLU A 15 -33.54 19.23 -2.05
CA GLU A 15 -34.16 19.75 -3.27
C GLU A 15 -33.98 21.27 -3.40
N LYS A 16 -33.78 21.74 -4.64
CA LYS A 16 -33.70 23.18 -4.98
C LYS A 16 -32.61 23.94 -4.22
N ALA A 17 -31.53 23.25 -3.84
CA ALA A 17 -30.39 23.85 -3.17
C ALA A 17 -29.67 24.84 -4.09
N ARG A 18 -29.43 26.05 -3.60
CA ARG A 18 -28.67 27.10 -4.26
C ARG A 18 -27.78 27.83 -3.27
N HIS A 19 -26.59 28.22 -3.71
CA HIS A 19 -25.65 28.99 -2.92
C HIS A 19 -25.80 30.49 -3.20
N THR A 20 -25.86 31.31 -2.15
CA THR A 20 -25.96 32.77 -2.28
C THR A 20 -25.29 33.42 -1.08
N ASN A 21 -24.33 34.32 -1.28
CA ASN A 21 -23.65 35.07 -0.21
C ASN A 21 -23.13 34.19 0.95
N GLY A 22 -22.47 33.08 0.62
CA GLY A 22 -21.86 32.17 1.61
C GLY A 22 -22.83 31.28 2.39
N LYS A 23 -24.14 31.34 2.13
CA LYS A 23 -25.17 30.44 2.69
C LYS A 23 -25.81 29.59 1.61
N THR A 24 -26.33 28.43 2.00
CA THR A 24 -27.16 27.58 1.14
C THR A 24 -28.62 27.84 1.45
N ILE A 25 -29.43 28.07 0.42
CA ILE A 25 -30.89 28.14 0.50
C ILE A 25 -31.44 26.94 -0.25
N ALA A 26 -32.35 26.19 0.36
CA ALA A 26 -32.93 25.00 -0.25
C ALA A 26 -34.41 24.86 0.14
N ARG A 27 -35.07 23.88 -0.47
CA ARG A 27 -36.39 23.45 -0.03
C ARG A 27 -36.27 22.77 1.34
N CYS A 28 -37.07 23.20 2.30
CA CYS A 28 -37.14 22.57 3.61
C CYS A 28 -37.86 21.21 3.50
N PRO A 29 -37.20 20.07 3.81
CA PRO A 29 -37.80 18.74 3.64
C PRO A 29 -39.00 18.53 4.57
N ALA A 30 -38.97 19.07 5.79
CA ALA A 30 -40.09 19.01 6.74
C ALA A 30 -41.29 19.85 6.29
N CYS A 31 -41.05 20.99 5.64
CA CYS A 31 -42.13 21.77 5.01
C CYS A 31 -42.68 21.06 3.77
N ALA A 32 -41.80 20.53 2.92
CA ALA A 32 -42.14 19.83 1.69
C ALA A 32 -43.05 18.63 1.95
N ALA A 33 -42.77 17.84 2.99
CA ALA A 33 -43.59 16.71 3.42
C ALA A 33 -45.05 17.10 3.77
N LYS A 34 -45.26 18.34 4.22
CA LYS A 34 -46.60 18.90 4.52
C LYS A 34 -47.21 19.67 3.34
N GLY A 35 -46.66 19.50 2.12
CA GLY A 35 -47.08 20.25 0.93
C GLY A 35 -46.75 21.74 0.97
N CYS A 36 -45.96 22.17 1.95
CA CYS A 36 -45.49 23.55 2.13
C CYS A 36 -44.11 23.73 1.45
N ASP A 37 -43.69 24.97 1.18
CA ASP A 37 -42.43 25.29 0.49
C ASP A 37 -42.34 24.80 -0.96
N ARG A 38 -43.27 25.26 -1.81
CA ARG A 38 -43.22 24.97 -3.26
C ARG A 38 -42.09 25.71 -3.97
N LYS A 39 -41.71 26.89 -3.48
CA LYS A 39 -40.67 27.74 -4.07
C LYS A 39 -39.24 27.26 -3.73
N GLY A 40 -39.05 26.53 -2.63
CA GLY A 40 -37.75 25.98 -2.24
C GLY A 40 -36.86 27.01 -1.57
N GLU A 41 -37.41 27.74 -0.61
CA GLU A 41 -36.74 28.91 -0.01
C GLU A 41 -36.76 28.88 1.52
N HIS A 42 -37.38 27.86 2.12
CA HIS A 42 -37.56 27.87 3.56
C HIS A 42 -36.32 27.38 4.32
N LEU A 43 -35.48 26.49 3.77
CA LEU A 43 -34.28 26.03 4.47
C LEU A 43 -33.11 26.97 4.20
N VAL A 44 -32.47 27.43 5.28
CA VAL A 44 -31.24 28.22 5.21
C VAL A 44 -30.16 27.52 6.00
N ILE A 45 -29.00 27.32 5.39
CA ILE A 45 -27.80 26.71 5.98
C ILE A 45 -26.68 27.75 5.95
N GLN A 46 -26.15 28.09 7.12
CA GLN A 46 -25.06 29.04 7.29
C GLN A 46 -23.70 28.40 7.01
N PRO A 47 -22.65 29.20 6.71
CA PRO A 47 -21.30 28.67 6.47
C PRO A 47 -20.74 27.86 7.64
N ASN A 48 -21.21 28.10 8.86
CA ASN A 48 -20.82 27.34 10.07
C ASN A 48 -21.59 26.02 10.27
N GLY A 49 -22.39 25.59 9.27
CA GLY A 49 -23.21 24.38 9.31
C GLY A 49 -24.53 24.51 10.06
N LYS A 50 -24.80 25.62 10.76
CA LYS A 50 -26.09 25.84 11.43
C LYS A 50 -27.18 26.03 10.39
N PHE A 51 -28.30 25.35 10.57
CA PHE A 51 -29.46 25.46 9.69
C PHE A 51 -30.73 25.82 10.45
N GLY A 52 -31.71 26.33 9.69
CA GLY A 52 -33.03 26.67 10.20
C GLY A 52 -34.05 26.84 9.09
N CYS A 53 -35.33 26.74 9.46
CA CYS A 53 -36.44 27.01 8.56
C CYS A 53 -36.92 28.46 8.73
N ALA A 54 -36.96 29.25 7.65
CA ALA A 54 -37.47 30.62 7.66
C ALA A 54 -38.95 30.69 8.05
N LYS A 55 -39.77 29.70 7.66
CA LYS A 55 -41.20 29.61 8.02
C LYS A 55 -41.42 29.25 9.49
N TYR A 56 -40.57 28.38 10.05
CA TYR A 56 -40.64 27.90 11.43
C TYR A 56 -39.39 28.35 12.19
N SER A 57 -39.18 29.67 12.23
CA SER A 57 -38.01 30.25 12.89
C SER A 57 -38.05 29.99 14.39
N GLY A 58 -36.95 29.48 14.96
CA GLY A 58 -36.85 29.17 16.38
C GLY A 58 -37.49 27.84 16.81
N ASP A 59 -38.28 27.18 15.95
CA ASP A 59 -38.93 25.91 16.26
C ASP A 59 -37.90 24.77 16.31
N HIS A 60 -37.68 24.25 17.52
CA HIS A 60 -36.72 23.19 17.77
C HIS A 60 -37.20 21.83 17.25
N GLU A 61 -38.51 21.55 17.31
CA GLU A 61 -39.09 20.31 16.81
C GLU A 61 -39.02 20.26 15.28
N HIS A 62 -39.34 21.38 14.63
CA HIS A 62 -39.21 21.49 13.18
C HIS A 62 -37.77 21.28 12.72
N ARG A 63 -36.79 21.80 13.48
CA ARG A 63 -35.37 21.61 13.19
C ARG A 63 -34.91 20.16 13.38
N ARG A 64 -35.41 19.48 14.42
CA ARG A 64 -35.19 18.03 14.61
C ARG A 64 -35.76 17.23 13.45
N GLU A 65 -36.94 17.58 12.96
CA GLU A 65 -37.56 16.88 11.84
C GLU A 65 -36.77 17.07 10.53
N ILE A 66 -36.25 18.28 10.27
CA ILE A 66 -35.32 18.51 9.15
C ILE A 66 -34.09 17.61 9.30
N PHE A 67 -33.47 17.57 10.48
CA PHE A 67 -32.31 16.71 10.73
C PHE A 67 -32.64 15.22 10.59
N ARG A 68 -33.83 14.78 11.00
CA ARG A 68 -34.28 13.39 10.84
C ARG A 68 -34.35 12.98 9.36
N LEU A 69 -34.79 13.91 8.49
CA LEU A 69 -35.00 13.65 7.06
C LEU A 69 -33.70 13.72 6.25
N VAL A 70 -32.79 14.64 6.57
CA VAL A 70 -31.59 14.91 5.74
C VAL A 70 -30.31 15.13 6.55
N GLY A 71 -30.29 14.78 7.83
CA GLY A 71 -29.09 14.86 8.68
C GLY A 71 -28.09 13.75 8.33
N ILE A 72 -26.80 14.10 8.34
CA ILE A 72 -25.72 13.11 8.29
C ILE A 72 -25.74 12.40 9.64
N LYS A 73 -26.22 11.16 9.65
CA LYS A 73 -26.11 10.30 10.82
C LYS A 73 -24.63 10.04 11.03
N SER A 74 -24.05 10.57 12.08
CA SER A 74 -22.73 10.13 12.55
C SER A 74 -22.79 8.63 12.80
N ASP A 75 -21.76 7.88 12.40
CA ASP A 75 -21.65 6.42 12.61
C ASP A 75 -21.79 6.00 14.10
N THR A 76 -21.71 6.95 15.02
CA THR A 76 -22.23 6.80 16.38
C THR A 76 -23.74 6.99 16.40
N GLY A 77 -24.49 5.92 16.09
CA GLY A 77 -25.94 5.90 16.29
C GLY A 77 -26.32 6.15 17.75
N ASP A 78 -27.58 6.53 18.00
CA ASP A 78 -28.16 6.84 19.32
C ASP A 78 -28.04 5.72 20.40
N ASN A 79 -27.45 4.57 20.05
CA ASN A 79 -27.28 3.38 20.89
C ASN A 79 -25.94 3.25 21.62
N PHE A 80 -25.03 4.23 21.52
CA PHE A 80 -23.77 4.19 22.29
C PHE A 80 -23.98 4.70 23.72
N THR A 81 -23.62 3.89 24.72
CA THR A 81 -23.49 4.32 26.12
C THR A 81 -22.43 5.43 26.27
N THR A 82 -22.45 6.15 27.39
CA THR A 82 -21.43 7.18 27.68
C THR A 82 -20.01 6.61 27.59
N GLU A 83 -19.79 5.42 28.14
CA GLU A 83 -18.51 4.70 28.09
C GLU A 83 -18.10 4.37 26.65
N GLN A 84 -19.02 3.86 25.83
CA GLN A 84 -18.73 3.55 24.42
C GLN A 84 -18.41 4.83 23.61
N ARG A 85 -19.00 5.98 23.94
CA ARG A 85 -18.68 7.27 23.32
C ARG A 85 -17.30 7.79 23.75
N GLU A 86 -16.92 7.56 25.00
CA GLU A 86 -15.59 7.94 25.51
C GLU A 86 -14.49 7.06 24.91
N GLU A 87 -14.71 5.74 24.85
CA GLU A 87 -13.82 4.79 24.18
C GLU A 87 -13.66 5.15 22.69
N TRP A 88 -14.76 5.40 21.97
CA TRP A 88 -14.69 5.81 20.57
C TRP A 88 -13.92 7.12 20.39
N LYS A 89 -14.15 8.13 21.24
CA LYS A 89 -13.38 9.40 21.20
C LYS A 89 -11.90 9.16 21.49
N TRP A 90 -11.58 8.27 22.41
CA TRP A 90 -10.20 7.92 22.75
C TRP A 90 -9.51 7.18 21.61
N GLN A 91 -10.16 6.19 21.01
CA GLN A 91 -9.66 5.48 19.83
C GLN A 91 -9.43 6.44 18.67
N ARG A 92 -10.42 7.30 18.36
CA ARG A 92 -10.28 8.29 17.29
C ARG A 92 -9.14 9.27 17.54
N ARG A 93 -8.95 9.74 18.78
CA ARG A 93 -7.80 10.58 19.15
C ARG A 93 -6.48 9.84 19.00
N ARG A 94 -6.42 8.55 19.34
CA ARG A 94 -5.23 7.72 19.12
C ARG A 94 -4.93 7.53 17.64
N GLU A 95 -5.95 7.26 16.84
CA GLU A 95 -5.84 7.15 15.37
C GLU A 95 -5.39 8.46 14.74
N GLU A 96 -6.02 9.59 15.10
CA GLU A 96 -5.64 10.93 14.64
C GLU A 96 -4.20 11.28 15.04
N ALA A 97 -3.79 10.95 16.27
CA ALA A 97 -2.42 11.16 16.73
C ALA A 97 -1.41 10.26 16.01
N ALA A 98 -1.75 9.00 15.75
CA ALA A 98 -0.93 8.07 14.98
C ALA A 98 -0.81 8.53 13.51
N GLN A 99 -1.90 9.01 12.92
CA GLN A 99 -1.88 9.57 11.57
C GLN A 99 -1.01 10.80 11.48
N ARG A 100 -1.16 11.76 12.40
CA ARG A 100 -0.30 12.96 12.44
C ARG A 100 1.18 12.59 12.54
N ARG A 101 1.51 11.60 13.38
CA ARG A 101 2.88 11.10 13.52
C ARG A 101 3.40 10.49 12.22
N ARG A 102 2.58 9.72 11.51
CA ARG A 102 2.92 9.19 10.17
C ARG A 102 3.13 10.32 9.17
N ASP A 103 2.29 11.34 9.16
CA ASP A 103 2.41 12.48 8.23
C ASP A 103 3.68 13.30 8.50
N GLU A 104 4.04 13.50 9.76
CA GLU A 104 5.29 14.13 10.20
C GLU A 104 6.51 13.32 9.73
N LEU A 105 6.52 12.00 9.99
CA LEU A 105 7.59 11.09 9.55
C LEU A 105 7.71 11.04 8.02
N ALA A 106 6.59 10.96 7.30
CA ALA A 106 6.57 10.95 5.84
C ALA A 106 7.12 12.26 5.27
N THR A 107 6.80 13.40 5.89
CA THR A 107 7.33 14.71 5.48
C THR A 107 8.83 14.79 5.72
N GLU A 108 9.31 14.34 6.88
CA GLU A 108 10.73 14.26 7.18
C GLU A 108 11.47 13.31 6.23
N ALA A 109 10.89 12.16 5.92
CA ALA A 109 11.42 11.17 4.99
C ALA A 109 11.53 11.72 3.57
N ARG A 110 10.51 12.46 3.07
CA ARG A 110 10.58 13.13 1.76
C ARG A 110 11.68 14.19 1.71
N ASN A 111 11.82 14.99 2.77
CA ASN A 111 12.87 16.01 2.86
C ASN A 111 14.27 15.38 2.85
N LYS A 112 14.43 14.23 3.51
CA LYS A 112 15.68 13.47 3.52
C LYS A 112 15.93 12.69 2.21
N ALA A 113 14.88 12.30 1.48
CA ALA A 113 15.00 11.50 0.26
C ALA A 113 15.88 12.17 -0.80
N ALA A 114 15.79 13.48 -0.98
CA ALA A 114 16.66 14.21 -1.91
C ALA A 114 18.14 14.11 -1.52
N ALA A 115 18.46 14.34 -0.24
CA ALA A 115 19.83 14.20 0.27
C ALA A 115 20.35 12.76 0.22
N ILE A 116 19.46 11.77 0.45
CA ILE A 116 19.79 10.35 0.31
C ILE A 116 20.13 10.03 -1.16
N ARG A 117 19.30 10.48 -2.11
CA ARG A 117 19.52 10.26 -3.55
C ARG A 117 20.86 10.79 -4.01
N GLU A 118 21.24 11.98 -3.55
CA GLU A 118 22.51 12.60 -3.91
C GLU A 118 23.69 11.87 -3.25
N LYS A 119 23.65 11.66 -1.93
CA LYS A 119 24.76 11.10 -1.17
C LYS A 119 25.01 9.62 -1.46
N TYR A 120 23.96 8.84 -1.66
CA TYR A 120 24.02 7.38 -1.86
C TYR A 120 23.69 7.01 -3.30
N ALA A 121 23.94 7.92 -4.26
CA ALA A 121 23.77 7.63 -5.67
C ALA A 121 24.45 6.29 -6.03
N TRP A 122 23.69 5.44 -6.71
CA TRP A 122 24.13 4.12 -7.13
C TRP A 122 23.50 3.84 -8.48
N SER A 123 24.33 3.77 -9.53
CA SER A 123 23.80 3.53 -10.88
C SER A 123 23.44 2.06 -11.06
N PRO A 124 22.55 1.72 -12.02
CA PRO A 124 22.28 0.32 -12.36
C PRO A 124 23.55 -0.46 -12.74
N ALA A 125 24.51 0.20 -13.40
CA ALA A 125 25.79 -0.39 -13.74
C ALA A 125 26.64 -0.66 -12.49
N ASP A 126 26.74 0.31 -11.57
CA ASP A 126 27.48 0.11 -10.33
C ASP A 126 26.87 -0.99 -9.46
N ALA A 127 25.52 -1.07 -9.41
CA ALA A 127 24.83 -2.15 -8.73
C ALA A 127 25.16 -3.51 -9.35
N PHE A 128 25.10 -3.59 -10.68
CA PHE A 128 25.49 -4.78 -11.43
C PHE A 128 26.93 -5.22 -11.16
N TYR A 129 27.90 -4.32 -11.29
CA TYR A 129 29.32 -4.64 -11.14
C TYR A 129 29.75 -4.86 -9.68
N SER A 130 28.99 -4.35 -8.72
CA SER A 130 29.23 -4.61 -7.29
C SER A 130 28.47 -5.82 -6.74
N SER A 131 27.72 -6.53 -7.60
CA SER A 131 27.11 -7.81 -7.24
C SER A 131 28.21 -8.83 -6.88
N PRO A 132 28.10 -9.49 -5.71
CA PRO A 132 29.02 -10.57 -5.34
C PRO A 132 29.05 -11.70 -6.37
N GLN A 133 27.88 -12.08 -6.88
CA GLN A 133 27.77 -13.05 -7.95
C GLN A 133 27.88 -12.39 -9.31
N LYS A 134 28.57 -13.06 -10.25
CA LYS A 134 28.61 -12.65 -11.66
C LYS A 134 27.26 -12.93 -12.31
N ILE A 135 26.49 -11.87 -12.54
CA ILE A 135 25.12 -11.96 -13.10
C ILE A 135 25.11 -12.16 -14.63
N GLU A 136 26.28 -12.22 -15.28
CA GLU A 136 26.37 -12.35 -16.72
C GLU A 136 25.69 -13.63 -17.25
N MET A 137 24.68 -13.43 -18.09
CA MET A 137 24.01 -14.38 -18.98
C MET A 137 23.28 -15.59 -18.35
N GLU A 138 23.78 -16.22 -17.29
CA GLU A 138 23.16 -17.44 -16.74
C GLU A 138 21.97 -17.15 -15.82
N LEU A 139 22.05 -16.13 -14.96
CA LEU A 139 20.99 -15.78 -14.00
C LEU A 139 19.71 -15.28 -14.68
N ASP A 140 19.86 -14.51 -15.76
CA ASP A 140 18.74 -14.04 -16.57
C ASP A 140 18.20 -15.13 -17.51
N GLN A 141 18.91 -16.25 -17.71
CA GLN A 141 18.45 -17.38 -18.53
C GLN A 141 17.82 -18.49 -17.68
N ASP A 142 18.32 -18.68 -16.46
CA ASP A 142 17.87 -19.71 -15.53
C ASP A 142 17.51 -19.12 -14.15
N PRO A 143 16.24 -18.74 -13.94
CA PRO A 143 15.73 -18.28 -12.64
C PRO A 143 15.90 -19.30 -11.50
N ARG A 144 16.19 -20.58 -11.76
CA ARG A 144 16.44 -21.56 -10.71
C ARG A 144 17.71 -21.22 -9.92
N HIS A 145 18.68 -20.54 -10.53
CA HIS A 145 19.86 -20.07 -9.82
C HIS A 145 19.50 -19.00 -8.76
N PHE A 146 18.60 -18.08 -9.08
CA PHE A 146 18.07 -17.11 -8.11
C PHE A 146 17.44 -17.81 -6.90
N LEU A 147 16.61 -18.83 -7.15
CA LEU A 147 15.97 -19.62 -6.10
C LEU A 147 16.99 -20.33 -5.20
N ARG A 148 17.98 -20.99 -5.81
CA ARG A 148 19.05 -21.70 -5.09
C ARG A 148 20.00 -20.75 -4.35
N THR A 149 20.08 -19.48 -4.71
CA THR A 149 20.86 -18.50 -3.93
C THR A 149 20.12 -18.13 -2.64
N LEU A 150 18.83 -17.84 -2.74
CA LEU A 150 18.03 -17.28 -1.65
C LEU A 150 17.55 -18.33 -0.66
N TYR A 151 17.22 -19.54 -1.12
CA TYR A 151 16.56 -20.56 -0.32
C TYR A 151 17.38 -21.84 -0.24
N ARG A 152 17.24 -22.55 0.89
CA ARG A 152 17.89 -23.83 1.12
C ARG A 152 17.24 -24.94 0.27
N PRO A 153 17.98 -26.00 -0.11
CA PRO A 153 17.46 -27.05 -0.97
C PRO A 153 16.14 -27.71 -0.51
N HIS A 154 15.92 -27.83 0.80
CA HIS A 154 14.75 -28.48 1.40
C HIS A 154 13.58 -27.53 1.69
N GLU A 155 13.76 -26.21 1.53
CA GLU A 155 12.70 -25.24 1.79
C GLU A 155 11.62 -25.34 0.72
N LEU A 156 10.37 -25.39 1.15
CA LEU A 156 9.20 -25.40 0.27
C LEU A 156 8.89 -23.97 -0.17
N ILE A 157 8.96 -23.71 -1.46
CA ILE A 157 8.69 -22.40 -2.06
C ILE A 157 7.57 -22.49 -3.10
N TRP A 158 6.87 -21.36 -3.29
CA TRP A 158 5.89 -21.24 -4.35
C TRP A 158 6.48 -20.57 -5.58
N THR A 159 6.26 -21.14 -6.76
CA THR A 159 6.47 -20.45 -8.04
C THR A 159 5.27 -20.66 -8.97
N GLY A 160 4.82 -19.61 -9.65
CA GLY A 160 3.61 -19.66 -10.46
C GLY A 160 3.20 -18.33 -11.06
N GLU A 161 2.11 -18.34 -11.82
CA GLU A 161 1.34 -17.14 -12.16
C GLU A 161 0.57 -16.61 -10.94
N THR A 162 0.18 -15.34 -10.94
CA THR A 162 -0.50 -14.73 -9.77
C THR A 162 -1.79 -15.45 -9.35
N TRP A 163 -2.50 -16.08 -10.30
CA TRP A 163 -3.72 -16.86 -10.06
C TRP A 163 -3.48 -18.35 -9.76
N GLN A 164 -2.25 -18.86 -9.90
CA GLN A 164 -1.91 -20.28 -9.67
C GLN A 164 -1.68 -20.59 -8.19
N SER A 165 -2.75 -20.46 -7.40
CA SER A 165 -2.78 -20.75 -5.97
C SER A 165 -4.18 -21.27 -5.59
N GLY A 166 -4.26 -22.24 -4.67
CA GLY A 166 -5.50 -22.92 -4.30
C GLY A 166 -5.46 -24.40 -4.69
N GLU A 167 -6.47 -25.17 -4.28
CA GLU A 167 -6.50 -26.64 -4.44
C GLU A 167 -6.24 -27.12 -5.87
N GLU A 168 -6.77 -26.40 -6.88
CA GLU A 168 -6.63 -26.74 -8.29
C GLU A 168 -5.17 -26.64 -8.81
N HIS A 169 -4.35 -25.79 -8.19
CA HIS A 169 -3.00 -25.48 -8.68
C HIS A 169 -1.90 -25.80 -7.66
N GLY A 170 -2.25 -25.99 -6.38
CA GLY A 170 -1.31 -26.09 -5.28
C GLY A 170 -0.34 -27.27 -5.41
N GLN A 171 -0.83 -28.43 -5.85
CA GLN A 171 -0.01 -29.65 -5.90
C GLN A 171 1.24 -29.53 -6.77
N GLY A 172 1.24 -28.66 -7.79
CA GLY A 172 2.40 -28.46 -8.68
C GLY A 172 3.23 -27.20 -8.39
N ARG A 173 2.71 -26.29 -7.55
CA ARG A 173 3.29 -24.93 -7.40
C ARG A 173 4.04 -24.74 -6.09
N PHE A 174 3.80 -25.59 -5.08
CA PHE A 174 4.56 -25.62 -3.83
C PHE A 174 5.51 -26.81 -3.87
N ARG A 175 6.80 -26.55 -4.10
CA ARG A 175 7.83 -27.61 -4.22
C ARG A 175 9.11 -27.18 -3.54
N THR A 176 9.94 -28.15 -3.16
CA THR A 176 11.23 -27.83 -2.56
C THR A 176 12.12 -27.14 -3.60
N VAL A 177 13.05 -26.31 -3.15
CA VAL A 177 14.05 -25.72 -4.05
C VAL A 177 14.78 -26.80 -4.86
N ALA A 178 15.15 -27.91 -4.22
CA ALA A 178 15.80 -29.05 -4.88
C ALA A 178 14.95 -29.68 -5.99
N ASP A 179 13.63 -29.72 -5.83
CA ASP A 179 12.73 -30.22 -6.87
C ASP A 179 12.60 -29.22 -8.02
N TRP A 180 12.54 -27.92 -7.73
CA TRP A 180 12.56 -26.88 -8.76
C TRP A 180 13.86 -26.91 -9.58
N GLN A 181 15.00 -27.23 -8.98
CA GLN A 181 16.27 -27.39 -9.72
C GLN A 181 16.23 -28.51 -10.78
N LYS A 182 15.41 -29.55 -10.57
CA LYS A 182 15.29 -30.71 -11.47
C LYS A 182 14.20 -30.55 -12.53
N THR A 183 13.44 -29.47 -12.46
CA THR A 183 12.25 -29.24 -13.27
C THR A 183 12.62 -28.51 -14.55
N GLU A 184 11.92 -28.81 -15.64
CA GLU A 184 12.07 -28.08 -16.91
C GLU A 184 11.73 -26.60 -16.73
N LEU A 185 12.50 -25.71 -17.37
CA LEU A 185 12.31 -24.26 -17.23
C LEU A 185 10.90 -23.81 -17.61
N SER A 186 10.26 -24.51 -18.56
CA SER A 186 8.89 -24.20 -19.01
C SER A 186 7.82 -24.46 -17.95
N GLU A 187 8.09 -25.27 -16.92
CA GLU A 187 7.16 -25.52 -15.83
C GLU A 187 7.31 -24.52 -14.68
N LEU A 188 8.46 -23.84 -14.59
CA LEU A 188 8.71 -22.82 -13.58
C LEU A 188 7.82 -21.60 -13.86
N GLY A 189 7.05 -21.18 -12.86
CA GLY A 189 6.22 -19.99 -13.00
C GLY A 189 7.02 -18.69 -13.11
N PRO A 190 6.42 -17.60 -13.59
CA PRO A 190 7.13 -16.33 -13.76
C PRO A 190 7.33 -15.54 -12.46
N MET A 191 6.71 -15.97 -11.36
CA MET A 191 6.75 -15.29 -10.07
C MET A 191 7.14 -16.27 -8.96
N VAL A 192 7.65 -15.73 -7.86
CA VAL A 192 8.03 -16.43 -6.62
C VAL A 192 7.56 -15.62 -5.41
N SER A 193 7.07 -16.27 -4.36
CA SER A 193 6.82 -15.59 -3.08
C SER A 193 8.10 -15.46 -2.26
N PRO A 194 8.30 -14.39 -1.48
CA PRO A 194 9.43 -14.27 -0.56
C PRO A 194 9.32 -15.17 0.69
N ALA A 195 8.19 -15.86 0.88
CA ALA A 195 7.94 -16.84 1.93
C ALA A 195 8.46 -18.25 1.63
N THR A 196 8.69 -19.01 2.69
CA THR A 196 8.64 -20.48 2.68
C THR A 196 7.30 -20.98 3.22
N TRP A 197 6.92 -22.20 2.87
CA TRP A 197 5.56 -22.71 3.06
C TRP A 197 5.52 -23.98 3.90
N GLN A 198 4.45 -24.15 4.66
CA GLN A 198 4.21 -25.37 5.42
C GLN A 198 4.02 -26.57 4.47
N ALA A 199 4.45 -27.76 4.92
CA ALA A 199 4.26 -28.98 4.17
C ALA A 199 2.76 -29.21 3.86
N GLY A 200 2.45 -29.52 2.61
CA GLY A 200 1.06 -29.69 2.15
C GLY A 200 0.32 -28.38 1.85
N ALA A 201 0.98 -27.22 1.86
CA ALA A 201 0.37 -25.96 1.44
C ALA A 201 -0.18 -26.06 0.01
N LEU A 202 -1.43 -25.66 -0.16
CA LEU A 202 -2.10 -25.60 -1.47
C LEU A 202 -2.39 -24.17 -1.92
N SER A 203 -2.28 -23.18 -1.03
CA SER A 203 -2.59 -21.78 -1.34
C SER A 203 -1.61 -20.81 -0.70
N ARG A 204 -1.43 -19.67 -1.36
CA ARG A 204 -0.63 -18.53 -0.89
C ARG A 204 -1.38 -17.69 0.15
N ALA A 205 -2.00 -18.34 1.12
CA ALA A 205 -2.61 -17.65 2.25
C ALA A 205 -1.57 -17.45 3.36
N ALA A 206 -1.61 -16.31 4.05
CA ALA A 206 -0.69 -16.01 5.16
C ALA A 206 -0.62 -17.13 6.22
N GLY A 207 -1.74 -17.82 6.49
CA GLY A 207 -1.79 -18.94 7.43
C GLY A 207 -0.98 -20.19 7.03
N ASN A 208 -0.61 -20.32 5.75
CA ASN A 208 0.21 -21.44 5.24
C ASN A 208 1.70 -21.11 5.20
N VAL A 209 2.09 -19.87 5.53
CA VAL A 209 3.49 -19.46 5.58
C VAL A 209 4.18 -20.20 6.73
N GLN A 210 5.35 -20.78 6.44
CA GLN A 210 6.23 -21.38 7.44
C GLN A 210 7.22 -20.35 7.97
N SER A 211 7.82 -19.56 7.07
CA SER A 211 8.69 -18.44 7.44
C SER A 211 8.68 -17.35 6.38
N SER A 212 9.01 -16.12 6.79
CA SER A 212 9.24 -14.97 5.91
C SER A 212 10.72 -14.60 5.97
N PRO A 213 11.61 -15.28 5.22
CA PRO A 213 13.04 -14.96 5.24
C PRO A 213 13.34 -13.61 4.57
N PHE A 214 12.49 -13.17 3.63
CA PHE A 214 12.73 -11.96 2.86
C PHE A 214 11.53 -11.01 2.89
N THR A 215 11.84 -9.72 2.89
CA THR A 215 10.89 -8.63 2.62
C THR A 215 11.26 -8.05 1.27
N VAL A 216 10.27 -7.95 0.37
CA VAL A 216 10.44 -7.32 -0.95
C VAL A 216 9.94 -5.89 -0.85
N LEU A 217 10.84 -4.94 -1.10
CA LEU A 217 10.49 -3.54 -1.29
C LEU A 217 10.21 -3.34 -2.77
N ASP A 218 8.95 -3.14 -3.12
CA ASP A 218 8.54 -2.87 -4.51
C ASP A 218 8.50 -1.37 -4.74
N PHE A 219 9.52 -0.86 -5.44
CA PHE A 219 9.58 0.54 -5.83
C PHE A 219 8.90 0.73 -7.17
N ASP A 220 7.72 1.35 -7.18
CA ASP A 220 6.93 1.55 -8.40
C ASP A 220 6.37 2.98 -8.57
N GLU A 221 6.72 3.89 -7.65
CA GLU A 221 6.37 5.31 -7.65
C GLU A 221 7.57 6.21 -7.34
N LEU A 222 7.60 7.41 -7.92
CA LEU A 222 8.57 8.46 -7.64
C LEU A 222 7.80 9.72 -7.21
N ASP A 223 8.13 10.26 -6.03
CA ASP A 223 7.51 11.45 -5.46
C ASP A 223 5.95 11.39 -5.43
N GLY A 224 5.41 10.18 -5.15
CA GLY A 224 3.97 9.91 -5.06
C GLY A 224 3.26 9.79 -6.41
N LYS A 225 4.00 9.55 -7.49
CA LYS A 225 3.46 9.35 -8.84
C LYS A 225 4.05 8.11 -9.49
N THR A 226 3.19 7.35 -10.17
CA THR A 226 3.66 6.28 -11.06
C THR A 226 4.40 6.90 -12.26
N PRO A 227 5.60 6.43 -12.62
CA PRO A 227 6.34 6.95 -13.78
C PRO A 227 5.70 6.55 -15.10
N GLU A 228 5.52 7.50 -16.02
CA GLU A 228 4.86 7.29 -17.31
C GLU A 228 5.85 7.31 -18.47
N THR A 229 6.90 8.12 -18.35
CA THR A 229 7.95 8.27 -19.36
C THR A 229 9.15 7.38 -19.08
N LYS A 230 10.00 7.18 -20.10
CA LYS A 230 11.26 6.46 -19.92
C LYS A 230 12.18 7.16 -18.92
N ALA A 231 12.30 8.49 -19.02
CA ALA A 231 13.14 9.28 -18.13
C ALA A 231 12.69 9.18 -16.66
N GLU A 232 11.39 9.18 -16.40
CA GLU A 232 10.85 8.99 -15.04
C GLU A 232 11.09 7.57 -14.53
N ARG A 233 10.98 6.55 -15.39
CA ARG A 233 11.32 5.16 -15.01
C ARG A 233 12.81 5.03 -14.68
N ASP A 234 13.68 5.62 -15.49
CA ASP A 234 15.11 5.63 -15.24
C ASP A 234 15.42 6.36 -13.91
N ALA A 235 14.78 7.50 -13.66
CA ALA A 235 14.90 8.24 -12.40
C ALA A 235 14.40 7.45 -11.18
N LEU A 236 13.29 6.70 -11.31
CA LEU A 236 12.79 5.81 -10.27
C LEU A 236 13.81 4.72 -9.93
N VAL A 237 14.44 4.10 -10.94
CA VAL A 237 15.48 3.09 -10.71
C VAL A 237 16.64 3.69 -9.93
N HIS A 238 17.14 4.87 -10.32
CA HIS A 238 18.21 5.55 -9.59
C HIS A 238 17.81 5.92 -8.15
N HIS A 239 16.57 6.38 -7.94
CA HIS A 239 16.05 6.67 -6.61
C HIS A 239 15.99 5.40 -5.75
N ALA A 240 15.40 4.32 -6.27
CA ALA A 240 15.29 3.05 -5.56
C ALA A 240 16.66 2.46 -5.20
N LEU A 241 17.64 2.54 -6.10
CA LEU A 241 19.01 2.11 -5.84
C LEU A 241 19.68 2.97 -4.75
N ALA A 242 19.48 4.29 -4.76
CA ALA A 242 20.05 5.15 -3.73
C ALA A 242 19.44 4.89 -2.34
N VAL A 243 18.12 4.72 -2.26
CA VAL A 243 17.44 4.31 -1.01
C VAL A 243 17.94 2.95 -0.56
N THR A 244 18.09 1.99 -1.48
CA THR A 244 18.62 0.66 -1.18
C THR A 244 20.02 0.72 -0.60
N ARG A 245 20.92 1.49 -1.23
CA ARG A 245 22.29 1.67 -0.76
C ARG A 245 22.33 2.30 0.63
N TRP A 246 21.50 3.31 0.88
CA TRP A 246 21.35 3.90 2.21
C TRP A 246 20.83 2.89 3.25
N LEU A 247 19.83 2.08 2.93
CA LEU A 247 19.33 1.03 3.81
C LEU A 247 20.44 0.04 4.19
N VAL A 248 21.29 -0.33 3.23
CA VAL A 248 22.41 -1.25 3.46
C VAL A 248 23.52 -0.60 4.30
N GLU A 249 23.96 0.61 3.93
CA GLU A 249 25.13 1.26 4.54
C GLU A 249 24.82 1.91 5.90
N VAL A 250 23.58 2.38 6.12
CA VAL A 250 23.19 3.16 7.31
C VAL A 250 22.26 2.38 8.22
N CYS A 251 21.27 1.69 7.65
CA CYS A 251 20.32 0.87 8.44
C CYS A 251 20.79 -0.58 8.59
N GLU A 252 21.97 -0.92 8.05
CA GLU A 252 22.57 -2.25 8.09
C GLU A 252 21.68 -3.37 7.52
N ALA A 253 20.72 -3.00 6.67
CA ALA A 253 19.82 -3.94 6.01
C ALA A 253 20.62 -4.96 5.22
N LYS A 254 20.27 -6.24 5.34
CA LYS A 254 20.96 -7.32 4.64
C LYS A 254 20.32 -7.52 3.27
N LEU A 255 20.92 -6.90 2.25
CA LEU A 255 20.50 -7.06 0.86
C LEU A 255 20.68 -8.51 0.40
N ALA A 256 19.65 -9.05 -0.23
CA ALA A 256 19.63 -10.40 -0.78
C ALA A 256 19.60 -10.39 -2.32
N ALA A 257 18.80 -9.50 -2.91
CA ALA A 257 18.76 -9.33 -4.36
C ALA A 257 18.18 -7.96 -4.78
N ILE A 258 18.47 -7.55 -6.01
CA ILE A 258 17.80 -6.46 -6.70
C ILE A 258 17.36 -6.97 -8.07
N VAL A 259 16.06 -6.90 -8.37
CA VAL A 259 15.49 -7.37 -9.64
C VAL A 259 14.70 -6.24 -10.28
N HIS A 260 15.08 -5.87 -11.50
CA HIS A 260 14.27 -5.01 -12.34
C HIS A 260 13.12 -5.84 -12.94
N SER A 261 11.88 -5.42 -12.72
CA SER A 261 10.67 -6.16 -13.13
C SER A 261 10.47 -6.29 -14.65
N GLY A 262 11.23 -5.52 -15.43
CA GLY A 262 11.06 -5.40 -16.88
C GLY A 262 10.11 -4.26 -17.29
N ASN A 263 9.53 -3.53 -16.34
CA ASN A 263 8.71 -2.36 -16.67
C ASN A 263 9.08 -1.15 -15.80
N LYS A 264 8.22 -0.78 -14.85
CA LYS A 264 8.39 0.39 -13.99
C LYS A 264 8.96 0.05 -12.62
N SER A 265 8.84 -1.20 -12.18
CA SER A 265 9.13 -1.56 -10.79
C SER A 265 10.55 -2.09 -10.60
N LEU A 266 11.18 -1.71 -9.50
CA LEU A 266 12.40 -2.33 -8.98
C LEU A 266 12.08 -3.09 -7.69
N HIS A 267 12.28 -4.41 -7.70
CA HIS A 267 12.06 -5.25 -6.53
C HIS A 267 13.38 -5.43 -5.78
N VAL A 268 13.43 -4.91 -4.56
CA VAL A 268 14.61 -5.02 -3.69
C VAL A 268 14.31 -6.01 -2.58
N TRP A 269 15.05 -7.12 -2.57
CA TRP A 269 14.90 -8.18 -1.59
C TRP A 269 15.90 -7.97 -0.47
N ILE A 270 15.41 -7.78 0.74
CA ILE A 270 16.22 -7.75 1.97
C ILE A 270 15.84 -8.92 2.85
N LYS A 271 16.78 -9.42 3.69
CA LYS A 271 16.37 -10.29 4.81
C LYS A 271 15.32 -9.57 5.63
N THR A 272 14.24 -10.26 5.97
CA THR A 272 13.17 -9.67 6.78
C THR A 272 13.78 -9.16 8.09
N PRO A 273 13.70 -7.83 8.35
CA PRO A 273 14.22 -7.26 9.58
C PRO A 273 13.33 -7.63 10.78
N ASP A 274 13.74 -7.25 11.99
CA ASP A 274 12.88 -7.42 13.15
C ASP A 274 11.56 -6.61 13.00
N PRO A 275 10.50 -6.96 13.76
CA PRO A 275 9.19 -6.33 13.61
C PRO A 275 9.21 -4.80 13.78
N ALA A 276 10.03 -4.25 14.67
CA ALA A 276 10.06 -2.81 14.92
C ALA A 276 10.68 -2.06 13.73
N ALA A 277 11.75 -2.60 13.16
CA ALA A 277 12.34 -2.08 11.93
C ALA A 277 11.38 -2.22 10.73
N LEU A 278 10.63 -3.31 10.65
CA LEU A 278 9.64 -3.54 9.59
C LEU A 278 8.48 -2.54 9.65
N ASP A 279 7.97 -2.25 10.86
CA ASP A 279 6.95 -1.22 11.07
C ASP A 279 7.47 0.17 10.69
N GLY A 280 8.71 0.49 11.06
CA GLY A 280 9.36 1.73 10.65
C GLY A 280 9.50 1.87 9.13
N LEU A 281 9.86 0.78 8.43
CA LEU A 281 9.89 0.75 6.96
C LEU A 281 8.50 0.99 6.37
N ARG A 282 7.46 0.38 6.93
CA ARG A 282 6.08 0.56 6.47
C ARG A 282 5.61 2.01 6.63
N ASP A 283 5.93 2.66 7.74
CA ASP A 283 5.59 4.06 7.99
C ASP A 283 6.25 5.02 6.98
N MET A 284 7.44 4.67 6.47
CA MET A 284 8.21 5.49 5.51
C MET A 284 8.00 5.08 4.04
N ALA A 285 7.41 3.92 3.78
CA ALA A 285 7.35 3.29 2.47
C ALA A 285 6.83 4.22 1.37
N GLN A 286 5.65 4.82 1.59
CA GLN A 286 5.04 5.72 0.62
C GLN A 286 5.92 6.96 0.34
N ALA A 287 6.59 7.49 1.37
CA ALA A 287 7.48 8.64 1.20
C ALA A 287 8.72 8.31 0.35
N TRP A 288 9.11 7.04 0.30
CA TRP A 288 10.22 6.54 -0.51
C TRP A 288 9.77 5.87 -1.81
N GLY A 289 8.47 5.88 -2.14
CA GLY A 289 7.96 5.28 -3.37
C GLY A 289 7.91 3.75 -3.35
N ILE A 290 7.82 3.16 -2.15
CA ILE A 290 7.68 1.72 -1.92
C ILE A 290 6.19 1.41 -1.69
N ASP A 291 5.67 0.36 -2.31
CA ASP A 291 4.32 -0.15 -2.00
C ASP A 291 4.27 -0.71 -0.58
N ALA A 292 3.65 0.07 0.32
CA ALA A 292 3.48 -0.29 1.73
C ALA A 292 2.64 -1.56 1.94
N GLY A 293 1.76 -1.89 0.99
CA GLY A 293 0.90 -3.07 1.04
C GLY A 293 1.66 -4.38 0.88
N LEU A 294 2.86 -4.34 0.30
CA LEU A 294 3.72 -5.52 0.12
C LEU A 294 4.70 -5.73 1.29
N ILE A 295 4.88 -4.72 2.15
CA ILE A 295 5.71 -4.84 3.33
C ILE A 295 5.01 -5.72 4.36
N ALA A 296 5.71 -6.77 4.81
CA ALA A 296 5.18 -7.83 5.67
C ALA A 296 4.00 -8.61 5.08
N ALA A 297 3.93 -8.68 3.75
CA ALA A 297 2.95 -9.51 3.03
C ALA A 297 3.70 -10.62 2.28
N PRO A 298 4.32 -11.59 2.99
CA PRO A 298 5.27 -12.53 2.42
C PRO A 298 4.65 -13.54 1.45
N GLU A 299 3.32 -13.64 1.43
CA GLU A 299 2.55 -14.39 0.46
C GLU A 299 2.49 -13.72 -0.92
N HIS A 300 2.75 -12.42 -1.01
CA HIS A 300 2.66 -11.67 -2.26
C HIS A 300 3.81 -12.05 -3.19
N PRO A 301 3.53 -12.36 -4.47
CA PRO A 301 4.53 -12.89 -5.36
C PRO A 301 5.28 -11.77 -6.06
N ALA A 302 6.60 -11.90 -6.18
CA ALA A 302 7.46 -11.02 -6.93
C ALA A 302 8.00 -11.74 -8.18
N ARG A 303 8.31 -10.97 -9.23
CA ARG A 303 8.74 -11.53 -10.51
C ARG A 303 10.11 -12.19 -10.41
N LEU A 304 10.26 -13.38 -10.98
CA LEU A 304 11.54 -14.05 -11.13
C LEU A 304 12.38 -13.39 -12.23
N PRO A 305 13.73 -13.42 -12.14
CA PRO A 305 14.61 -12.96 -13.22
C PRO A 305 14.38 -13.71 -14.54
N GLY A 306 14.68 -13.05 -15.66
CA GLY A 306 14.58 -13.66 -16.99
C GLY A 306 13.17 -13.78 -17.57
N GLN A 307 12.13 -13.37 -16.84
CA GLN A 307 10.73 -13.53 -17.21
C GLN A 307 10.21 -12.33 -17.99
N TYR A 308 9.40 -12.56 -19.02
CA TYR A 308 8.83 -11.48 -19.82
C TYR A 308 7.73 -10.74 -19.04
N HIS A 309 7.75 -9.41 -19.12
CA HIS A 309 6.71 -8.56 -18.60
C HIS A 309 5.66 -8.30 -19.70
N LEU A 310 4.44 -8.79 -19.50
CA LEU A 310 3.38 -8.81 -20.52
C LEU A 310 3.09 -7.43 -21.16
N LYS A 311 3.11 -6.35 -20.39
CA LYS A 311 2.79 -5.01 -20.92
C LYS A 311 3.93 -4.36 -21.69
N SER A 312 5.18 -4.65 -21.34
CA SER A 312 6.36 -3.94 -21.90
C SER A 312 7.12 -4.80 -22.90
N GLY A 313 6.91 -6.12 -22.91
CA GLY A 313 7.68 -7.07 -23.72
C GLY A 313 9.13 -7.26 -23.28
N ASN A 314 9.59 -6.52 -22.25
CA ASN A 314 10.94 -6.64 -21.73
C ASN A 314 11.04 -7.78 -20.73
N ARG A 315 12.23 -8.37 -20.61
CA ARG A 315 12.54 -9.35 -19.57
C ARG A 315 12.89 -8.67 -18.25
N SER A 316 12.47 -9.25 -17.14
CA SER A 316 13.03 -8.94 -15.83
C SER A 316 14.52 -9.32 -15.80
N ARG A 317 15.29 -8.55 -15.03
CA ARG A 317 16.74 -8.72 -14.96
C ARG A 317 17.23 -8.57 -13.54
N THR A 318 18.17 -9.41 -13.15
CA THR A 318 18.88 -9.24 -11.87
C THR A 318 19.90 -8.11 -12.02
N LEU A 319 19.87 -7.15 -11.09
CA LEU A 319 20.89 -6.10 -10.98
C LEU A 319 21.91 -6.39 -9.87
N TRP A 320 21.53 -7.13 -8.84
CA TRP A 320 22.44 -7.48 -7.74
C TRP A 320 21.97 -8.77 -7.09
N LEU A 321 22.88 -9.67 -6.71
CA LEU A 321 22.54 -10.91 -6.02
C LEU A 321 23.62 -11.28 -4.99
N ALA A 322 23.20 -11.46 -3.74
CA ALA A 322 24.09 -11.87 -2.65
C ALA A 322 24.67 -13.25 -2.89
N GLU A 323 25.81 -13.59 -2.28
CA GLU A 323 26.30 -14.99 -2.26
C GLU A 323 25.26 -15.96 -1.67
N PRO A 324 25.28 -17.25 -2.06
CA PRO A 324 24.38 -18.25 -1.51
C PRO A 324 24.44 -18.27 0.01
N MET A 325 23.28 -18.12 0.63
CA MET A 325 23.18 -17.78 2.06
C MET A 325 23.29 -18.99 2.99
N HIS A 326 23.66 -20.14 2.44
CA HIS A 326 23.62 -21.45 3.08
C HIS A 326 24.76 -22.38 2.62
N LEU A 327 25.82 -21.81 2.04
CA LEU A 327 27.09 -22.51 1.85
C LEU A 327 27.91 -22.52 3.14
#